data_AF-A0A538BJT1-F1
#
_entry.id   AF-A0A538BJT1-F1
#
_cell.length_a   1.000
_cell.length_b   1.000
_cell.length_c   1.000
_cell.angle_alpha   90.00
_cell.angle_beta   90.00
_cell.angle_gamma   90.00
#
_symmetry.space_group_name_H-M   'P 1'
#
loop_
_entity.id
_entity.type
_entity.pdbx_description
1 polymer ?
#
loop_
_entity_poly.entity_id
_entity_poly.type
_entity_poly.pdbx_seq_one_letter_code
_entity_poly.pdbx_strand_id
1 'polypeptide(L)'
;MDVSTVLAPDGIEPLVGYRAWRFALDRQGVSLYSLGGPGCFGSSWDVAVFGWATAACRVDRRRRLRPVSDHACDGTSGCLVCGPAHRAPQEGCSCGFYAMKELEPLTLFPHREGDLVIGRVDLAGKVIEHDFGYRAERARIAELIPVTGAERAALRVANRLGLRLGAPPRPGKMS
;
A
#
# COMPACT_ATOMS: atom_id res chain seq x y z
N MET A 1 -32.91 -23.58 28.16
CA MET A 1 -31.84 -23.75 27.16
C MET A 1 -31.51 -22.36 26.66
N ASP A 2 -30.48 -21.76 27.26
CA ASP A 2 -30.01 -20.42 26.92
C ASP A 2 -29.00 -20.56 25.78
N VAL A 3 -29.36 -20.07 24.60
CA VAL A 3 -28.44 -19.99 23.46
C VAL A 3 -27.74 -18.65 23.60
N SER A 4 -26.66 -18.63 24.39
CA SER A 4 -25.72 -17.52 24.39
C SER A 4 -25.25 -17.31 22.95
N THR A 5 -25.64 -16.18 22.36
CA THR A 5 -25.11 -15.71 21.09
C THR A 5 -23.61 -15.51 21.25
N VAL A 6 -22.83 -16.51 20.87
CA VAL A 6 -21.39 -16.37 20.70
C VAL A 6 -21.20 -15.33 19.59
N LEU A 7 -20.98 -14.07 19.99
CA LEU A 7 -20.39 -13.08 19.11
C LEU A 7 -19.04 -13.66 18.71
N ALA A 8 -18.95 -14.15 17.47
CA ALA A 8 -17.69 -14.58 16.91
C ALA A 8 -16.72 -13.40 17.04
N PRO A 9 -15.61 -13.55 17.77
CA PRO A 9 -14.66 -12.46 17.90
C PRO A 9 -14.19 -12.09 16.50
N ASP A 10 -14.52 -10.87 16.12
CA ASP A 10 -14.11 -10.11 14.94
C ASP A 10 -12.59 -9.85 14.89
N GLY A 11 -11.86 -10.40 15.86
CA GLY A 11 -10.42 -10.27 16.10
C GLY A 11 -9.53 -11.11 15.19
N ILE A 12 -9.65 -10.96 13.86
CA ILE A 12 -8.47 -11.19 13.03
C ILE A 12 -7.62 -9.92 13.17
N GLU A 13 -6.60 -9.99 14.02
CA GLU A 13 -5.57 -8.95 14.09
C GLU A 13 -5.03 -8.71 12.68
N PRO A 14 -4.95 -7.44 12.24
CA PRO A 14 -4.46 -7.15 10.91
C PRO A 14 -3.00 -7.54 10.79
N LEU A 15 -2.64 -8.14 9.66
CA LEU A 15 -1.26 -8.47 9.37
C LEU A 15 -0.46 -7.19 9.19
N VAL A 16 0.67 -7.08 9.89
CA VAL A 16 1.52 -5.89 9.82
C VAL A 16 2.53 -6.03 8.69
N GLY A 17 2.77 -4.95 7.97
CA GLY A 17 3.89 -4.83 7.03
C GLY A 17 4.42 -3.41 6.97
N TYR A 18 5.44 -3.21 6.15
CA TYR A 18 6.10 -1.91 5.98
C TYR A 18 6.11 -1.50 4.51
N ARG A 19 5.95 -0.20 4.25
CA ARG A 19 6.01 0.34 2.90
C ARG A 19 6.73 1.67 2.88
N ALA A 20 7.52 1.90 1.84
CA ALA A 20 8.12 3.19 1.56
C ALA A 20 7.35 3.92 0.46
N TRP A 21 7.19 5.23 0.64
CA TRP A 21 6.62 6.14 -0.35
C TRP A 21 7.55 7.30 -0.58
N ARG A 22 7.62 7.74 -1.85
CA ARG A 22 8.02 9.11 -2.14
C ARG A 22 6.85 10.04 -1.85
N PHE A 23 7.10 11.29 -1.53
CA PHE A 23 6.00 12.23 -1.30
C PHE A 23 6.27 13.59 -1.93
N ALA A 24 5.18 14.30 -2.23
CA ALA A 24 5.20 15.72 -2.55
C ALA A 24 4.36 16.48 -1.53
N LEU A 25 4.87 17.64 -1.13
CA LEU A 25 4.17 18.61 -0.30
C LEU A 25 3.86 19.83 -1.17
N ASP A 26 2.59 20.16 -1.31
CA ASP A 26 2.15 21.38 -1.96
C ASP A 26 1.15 22.14 -1.07
N ARG A 27 0.59 23.23 -1.59
CA ARG A 27 -0.39 24.03 -0.82
C ARG A 27 -1.70 23.27 -0.57
N GLN A 28 -2.04 22.31 -1.42
CA GLN A 28 -3.29 21.54 -1.40
C GLN A 28 -3.20 20.34 -0.45
N GLY A 29 -2.01 19.80 -0.21
CA GLY A 29 -1.81 18.76 0.79
C GLY A 29 -0.53 17.94 0.59
N VAL A 30 -0.64 16.66 0.92
CA VAL A 30 0.43 15.67 0.79
C VAL A 30 -0.04 14.59 -0.18
N SER A 31 0.80 14.24 -1.14
CA SER A 31 0.58 13.09 -2.01
C SER A 31 1.66 12.05 -1.78
N LEU A 32 1.26 10.78 -1.58
CA LEU A 32 2.18 9.65 -1.41
C LEU A 32 2.26 8.84 -2.70
N TYR A 33 3.46 8.67 -3.25
CA TYR A 33 3.73 7.96 -4.48
C TYR A 33 4.44 6.63 -4.20
N SER A 34 4.15 5.61 -5.02
CA SER A 34 5.00 4.43 -5.10
C SER A 34 6.43 4.81 -5.50
N LEU A 35 7.42 4.03 -5.08
CA LEU A 35 8.85 4.32 -5.33
C LEU A 35 9.21 4.49 -6.82
N GLY A 36 8.47 3.87 -7.74
CA GLY A 36 8.64 4.02 -9.18
C GLY A 36 8.19 5.37 -9.76
N GLY A 37 7.52 6.23 -8.96
CA GLY A 37 7.02 7.53 -9.38
C GLY A 37 5.50 7.59 -9.64
N PRO A 38 4.96 8.78 -9.98
CA PRO A 38 3.54 8.96 -10.32
C PRO A 38 3.16 8.11 -11.54
N GLY A 39 2.06 7.36 -11.44
CA GLY A 39 1.57 6.49 -12.53
C GLY A 39 2.17 5.08 -12.55
N CYS A 40 3.20 4.81 -11.73
CA CYS A 40 3.71 3.45 -11.55
C CYS A 40 2.80 2.60 -10.65
N PHE A 41 2.83 1.31 -10.93
CA PHE A 41 1.79 0.32 -10.66
C PHE A 41 1.30 0.24 -9.19
N GLY A 42 -0.03 0.21 -8.99
CA GLY A 42 -0.66 -0.12 -7.69
C GLY A 42 -2.00 0.56 -7.41
N SER A 43 -2.67 0.12 -6.34
CA SER A 43 -3.81 0.84 -5.73
C SER A 43 -3.34 2.15 -5.11
N SER A 44 -4.15 3.23 -5.21
CA SER A 44 -3.85 4.49 -4.51
C SER A 44 -3.89 4.28 -3.00
N TRP A 45 -2.91 4.87 -2.30
CA TRP A 45 -2.80 4.90 -0.85
C TRP A 45 -3.43 6.15 -0.24
N ASP A 46 -3.98 7.06 -1.04
CA ASP A 46 -4.52 8.34 -0.56
C ASP A 46 -5.71 8.12 0.38
N VAL A 47 -6.54 7.12 0.07
CA VAL A 47 -7.66 6.71 0.94
C VAL A 47 -7.16 5.93 2.17
N ALA A 48 -5.99 5.28 2.06
CA ALA A 48 -5.44 4.45 3.13
C ALA A 48 -4.92 5.27 4.32
N VAL A 49 -4.76 6.59 4.14
CA VAL A 49 -4.49 7.55 5.21
C VAL A 49 -5.68 7.69 6.15
N PHE A 50 -6.90 7.70 5.60
CA PHE A 50 -8.12 8.00 6.36
C PHE A 50 -8.85 6.76 6.87
N GLY A 51 -8.34 5.57 6.57
CA GLY A 51 -8.95 4.30 6.96
C GLY A 51 -8.55 3.17 6.03
N TRP A 52 -9.37 2.13 5.99
CA TRP A 52 -9.14 0.97 5.13
C TRP A 52 -9.39 1.30 3.66
N ALA A 53 -8.34 1.32 2.86
CA ALA A 53 -8.44 1.33 1.41
C ALA A 53 -8.59 -0.10 0.87
N THR A 54 -9.36 -0.27 -0.20
CA THR A 54 -9.56 -1.56 -0.88
C THR A 54 -8.88 -1.55 -2.24
N ALA A 55 -8.12 -2.59 -2.52
CA ALA A 55 -7.42 -2.77 -3.77
C ALA A 55 -8.40 -3.09 -4.89
N ALA A 56 -8.05 -2.69 -6.09
CA ALA A 56 -8.82 -3.04 -7.28
C ALA A 56 -7.88 -3.37 -8.43
N CYS A 57 -8.29 -4.33 -9.25
CA CYS A 57 -7.58 -4.61 -10.49
C CYS A 57 -7.80 -3.48 -11.50
N ARG A 58 -6.75 -3.06 -12.20
CA ARG A 58 -6.86 -2.01 -13.23
C ARG A 58 -7.69 -2.46 -14.44
N VAL A 59 -7.68 -3.76 -14.74
CA VAL A 59 -8.55 -4.36 -15.77
C VAL A 59 -10.03 -4.15 -15.41
N ASP A 60 -10.41 -4.44 -14.16
CA ASP A 60 -11.79 -4.22 -13.68
C ASP A 60 -12.17 -2.73 -13.65
N ARG A 61 -11.27 -1.86 -13.14
CA ARG A 61 -11.53 -0.41 -13.12
C ARG A 61 -11.72 0.19 -14.52
N ARG A 62 -10.91 -0.22 -15.50
CA ARG A 62 -11.01 0.31 -16.87
C ARG A 62 -12.26 -0.18 -17.59
N ARG A 63 -12.68 -1.44 -17.39
CA ARG A 63 -13.92 -1.97 -17.95
C ARG A 63 -15.17 -1.21 -17.50
N ARG A 64 -15.18 -0.69 -16.26
CA ARG A 64 -16.26 0.17 -15.76
C ARG A 64 -16.28 1.57 -16.38
N LEU A 65 -15.13 2.07 -16.87
CA LEU A 65 -14.98 3.43 -17.39
C LEU A 65 -14.97 3.53 -18.92
N ARG A 66 -14.58 2.47 -19.64
CA ARG A 66 -14.65 2.38 -21.10
C ARG A 66 -15.11 0.98 -21.54
N PRO A 67 -16.15 0.87 -22.39
CA PRO A 67 -16.57 -0.41 -22.96
C PRO A 67 -15.45 -1.07 -23.77
N VAL A 68 -15.42 -2.40 -23.78
CA VAL A 68 -14.40 -3.23 -24.45
C VAL A 68 -14.38 -3.03 -25.98
N SER A 69 -15.43 -2.46 -26.56
CA SER A 69 -15.58 -2.21 -28.01
C SER A 69 -14.53 -1.28 -28.61
N ASP A 70 -13.90 -0.42 -27.80
CA ASP A 70 -13.03 0.66 -28.29
C ASP A 70 -11.54 0.32 -28.22
N HIS A 71 -11.20 -0.94 -27.90
CA HIS A 71 -9.83 -1.43 -27.81
C HIS A 71 -9.62 -2.61 -28.76
N ALA A 72 -8.79 -2.40 -29.78
CA ALA A 72 -8.31 -3.47 -30.65
C ALA A 72 -7.34 -4.37 -29.86
N CYS A 73 -7.86 -5.40 -29.18
CA CYS A 73 -7.06 -6.44 -28.58
C CYS A 73 -7.27 -7.76 -29.32
N ASP A 74 -6.19 -8.41 -29.70
CA ASP A 74 -6.19 -9.70 -30.43
C ASP A 74 -6.37 -10.92 -29.51
N GLY A 75 -6.63 -10.70 -28.21
CA GLY A 75 -6.85 -11.77 -27.23
C GLY A 75 -5.58 -12.52 -26.82
N THR A 76 -4.39 -12.10 -27.25
CA THR A 76 -3.14 -12.73 -26.81
C THR A 76 -2.73 -12.24 -25.42
N SER A 77 -2.35 -13.20 -24.57
CA SER A 77 -2.06 -13.01 -23.15
C SER A 77 -0.96 -11.97 -22.91
N GLY A 78 -1.31 -10.85 -22.29
CA GLY A 78 -0.37 -9.76 -21.98
C GLY A 78 -1.01 -8.37 -21.92
N CYS A 79 -2.22 -8.21 -22.49
CA CYS A 79 -2.95 -6.95 -22.43
C CYS A 79 -3.44 -6.65 -20.99
N LEU A 80 -2.83 -5.64 -20.34
CA LEU A 80 -3.23 -5.08 -19.03
C LEU A 80 -4.64 -4.47 -18.99
N VAL A 81 -5.37 -4.50 -20.10
CA VAL A 81 -6.72 -3.92 -20.28
C VAL A 81 -7.78 -5.00 -20.53
N CYS A 82 -7.39 -6.20 -20.99
CA CYS A 82 -8.29 -7.18 -21.61
C CYS A 82 -8.49 -8.48 -20.80
N GLY A 83 -7.77 -8.65 -19.69
CA GLY A 83 -7.87 -9.86 -18.86
C GLY A 83 -9.27 -10.07 -18.26
N PRO A 84 -9.60 -11.27 -17.74
CA PRO A 84 -10.85 -11.47 -17.01
C PRO A 84 -10.90 -10.55 -15.79
N ALA A 85 -12.05 -9.94 -15.53
CA ALA A 85 -12.26 -9.18 -14.30
C ALA A 85 -12.10 -10.12 -13.09
N HIS A 86 -11.37 -9.67 -12.07
CA HIS A 86 -11.15 -10.45 -10.87
C HIS A 86 -11.02 -9.53 -9.65
N ARG A 87 -11.27 -10.10 -8.47
CA ARG A 87 -11.01 -9.42 -7.20
C ARG A 87 -9.50 -9.26 -7.01
N ALA A 88 -9.07 -8.14 -6.43
CA ALA A 88 -7.69 -7.95 -6.04
C ALA A 88 -7.50 -8.41 -4.57
N PRO A 89 -6.38 -9.04 -4.22
CA PRO A 89 -5.32 -9.53 -5.09
C PRO A 89 -5.68 -10.89 -5.72
N GLN A 90 -5.18 -11.13 -6.92
CA GLN A 90 -5.28 -12.42 -7.61
C GLN A 90 -3.89 -13.05 -7.75
N GLU A 91 -3.82 -14.36 -7.59
CA GLU A 91 -2.64 -15.17 -7.89
C GLU A 91 -2.29 -14.99 -9.38
N GLY A 92 -1.03 -14.68 -9.69
CA GLY A 92 -0.58 -14.39 -11.06
C GLY A 92 -0.88 -12.97 -11.58
N CYS A 93 -1.55 -12.10 -10.81
CA CYS A 93 -1.73 -10.68 -11.15
C CYS A 93 -0.94 -9.78 -10.19
N SER A 94 -0.42 -8.64 -10.67
CA SER A 94 0.28 -7.64 -9.84
C SER A 94 -0.63 -6.65 -9.10
N CYS A 95 -1.93 -6.95 -8.98
CA CYS A 95 -2.89 -6.09 -8.28
C CYS A 95 -2.89 -6.34 -6.76
N GLY A 96 -3.14 -5.29 -5.98
CA GLY A 96 -3.13 -5.35 -4.52
C GLY A 96 -2.27 -4.25 -3.89
N PHE A 97 -2.33 -4.16 -2.57
CA PHE A 97 -1.42 -3.35 -1.76
C PHE A 97 -0.18 -4.16 -1.41
N TYR A 98 1.00 -3.65 -1.77
CA TYR A 98 2.27 -4.30 -1.45
C TYR A 98 2.87 -3.73 -0.16
N ALA A 99 3.39 -4.60 0.70
CA ALA A 99 4.18 -4.23 1.87
C ALA A 99 5.29 -5.27 2.09
N MET A 100 6.43 -4.88 2.63
CA MET A 100 7.49 -5.76 3.08
C MET A 100 7.17 -6.31 4.47
N LYS A 101 7.69 -7.51 4.80
CA LYS A 101 7.57 -8.08 6.15
C LYS A 101 8.40 -7.31 7.16
N GLU A 102 9.60 -6.93 6.74
CA GLU A 102 10.61 -6.27 7.56
C GLU A 102 10.84 -4.83 7.13
N LEU A 103 11.28 -4.01 8.08
CA LEU A 103 11.53 -2.57 7.90
C LEU A 103 12.90 -2.31 7.28
N GLU A 104 13.90 -3.09 7.67
CA GLU A 104 15.31 -2.92 7.34
C GLU A 104 15.59 -2.83 5.84
N PRO A 105 15.00 -3.65 4.95
CA PRO A 105 15.23 -3.52 3.51
C PRO A 105 14.77 -2.16 2.95
N LEU A 106 13.80 -1.52 3.60
CA LEU A 106 13.26 -0.24 3.14
C LEU A 106 14.17 0.95 3.50
N THR A 107 14.99 0.83 4.55
CA THR A 107 15.89 1.91 4.99
C THR A 107 17.09 2.06 4.05
N LEU A 108 17.39 1.01 3.27
CA LEU A 108 18.45 0.98 2.27
C LEU A 108 18.04 1.62 0.93
N PHE A 109 16.76 2.00 0.74
CA PHE A 109 16.34 2.64 -0.50
C PHE A 109 17.01 4.01 -0.67
N PRO A 110 17.57 4.30 -1.87
CA PRO A 110 18.19 5.57 -2.14
C PRO A 110 17.15 6.69 -2.10
N HIS A 111 17.41 7.69 -1.26
CA HIS A 111 16.55 8.85 -1.06
C HIS A 111 17.39 10.11 -0.91
N ARG A 112 16.77 11.25 -1.23
CA ARG A 112 17.32 12.56 -0.91
C ARG A 112 16.71 13.02 0.41
N GLU A 113 17.36 13.99 1.04
CA GLU A 113 16.82 14.57 2.27
C GLU A 113 15.38 15.06 2.02
N GLY A 114 14.42 14.47 2.74
CA GLY A 114 13.02 14.87 2.69
C GLY A 114 12.22 14.46 1.45
N ASP A 115 12.59 13.41 0.73
CA ASP A 115 11.78 12.89 -0.40
C ASP A 115 11.18 11.48 -0.17
N LEU A 116 11.50 10.84 0.96
CA LEU A 116 11.08 9.47 1.30
C LEU A 116 10.51 9.40 2.72
N VAL A 117 9.44 8.63 2.88
CA VAL A 117 8.91 8.23 4.18
C VAL A 117 8.59 6.74 4.16
N ILE A 118 8.83 6.06 5.28
CA ILE A 118 8.37 4.68 5.50
C ILE A 118 7.11 4.74 6.35
N GLY A 119 6.23 3.76 6.25
CA GLY A 119 5.17 3.59 7.22
C GLY A 119 4.90 2.14 7.50
N ARG A 120 4.44 1.91 8.73
CA ARG A 120 3.85 0.65 9.14
C ARG A 120 2.40 0.65 8.66
N VAL A 121 2.02 -0.43 7.99
CA VAL A 121 0.69 -0.60 7.42
C VAL A 121 0.03 -1.81 8.04
N ASP A 122 -1.28 -1.69 8.24
CA ASP A 122 -2.12 -2.81 8.62
C ASP A 122 -2.75 -3.37 7.34
N LEU A 123 -2.74 -4.69 7.19
CA LEU A 123 -3.23 -5.42 6.02
C LEU A 123 -4.38 -6.35 6.43
N ALA A 124 -5.40 -6.44 5.58
CA ALA A 124 -6.57 -7.28 5.86
C ALA A 124 -7.27 -7.78 4.58
N GLY A 125 -8.26 -8.67 4.76
CA GLY A 125 -8.98 -9.31 3.64
C GLY A 125 -8.15 -10.46 3.07
N LYS A 126 -8.21 -10.67 1.75
CA LYS A 126 -7.30 -11.64 1.12
C LYS A 126 -5.86 -11.09 1.12
N VAL A 127 -4.93 -11.86 1.65
CA VAL A 127 -3.49 -11.56 1.63
C VAL A 127 -2.75 -12.71 0.95
N ILE A 128 -1.90 -12.36 -0.02
CA ILE A 128 -0.98 -13.28 -0.67
C ILE A 128 0.40 -13.00 -0.11
N GLU A 129 0.99 -14.01 0.55
CA GLU A 129 2.36 -13.95 1.03
C GLU A 129 3.36 -14.22 -0.10
N HIS A 130 4.45 -13.47 -0.06
CA HIS A 130 5.63 -13.64 -0.88
C HIS A 130 6.85 -13.73 0.04
N ASP A 131 8.01 -14.11 -0.49
CA ASP A 131 9.22 -14.32 0.30
C ASP A 131 9.58 -13.10 1.16
N PHE A 132 9.58 -11.90 0.55
CA PHE A 132 9.98 -10.65 1.21
C PHE A 132 8.83 -9.78 1.70
N GLY A 133 7.58 -10.14 1.41
CA GLY A 133 6.46 -9.24 1.66
C GLY A 133 5.09 -9.84 1.41
N TYR A 134 4.10 -8.97 1.34
CA TYR A 134 2.70 -9.29 1.21
C TYR A 134 2.07 -8.50 0.06
N ARG A 135 1.03 -9.09 -0.53
CA ARG A 135 0.09 -8.40 -1.41
C ARG A 135 -1.32 -8.56 -0.86
N ALA A 136 -1.92 -7.48 -0.39
CA ALA A 136 -3.19 -7.50 0.34
C ALA A 136 -4.35 -6.84 -0.42
N GLU A 137 -5.55 -7.26 -0.07
CA GLU A 137 -6.80 -6.68 -0.54
C GLU A 137 -7.06 -5.32 0.11
N ARG A 138 -6.92 -5.23 1.44
CA ARG A 138 -7.16 -4.00 2.18
C ARG A 138 -5.89 -3.56 2.88
N ALA A 139 -5.68 -2.25 2.91
CA ALA A 139 -4.58 -1.67 3.65
C ALA A 139 -4.98 -0.33 4.28
N ARG A 140 -4.39 -0.01 5.42
CA ARG A 140 -4.39 1.34 6.00
C ARG A 140 -3.01 1.69 6.52
N ILE A 141 -2.69 2.99 6.54
CA ILE A 141 -1.43 3.47 7.12
C ILE A 141 -1.65 3.65 8.62
N ALA A 142 -0.90 2.90 9.43
CA ALA A 142 -1.04 2.94 10.88
C ALA A 142 -0.19 4.04 11.51
N GLU A 143 1.01 4.26 10.96
CA GLU A 143 1.95 5.32 11.35
C GLU A 143 3.03 5.52 10.28
N LEU A 144 3.66 6.69 10.29
CA LEU A 144 4.83 6.99 9.49
C LEU A 144 6.09 6.83 10.34
N ILE A 145 7.11 6.21 9.76
CA ILE A 145 8.41 5.95 10.36
C ILE A 145 9.42 6.86 9.66
N PRO A 146 10.07 7.77 10.40
CA PRO A 146 11.08 8.64 9.82
C PRO A 146 12.33 7.83 9.44
N VAL A 147 12.91 8.15 8.29
CA VAL A 147 14.23 7.66 7.88
C VAL A 147 15.28 8.67 8.34
N THR A 148 16.48 8.19 8.70
CA THR A 148 17.60 9.04 9.13
C THR A 148 17.83 10.18 8.13
N GLY A 149 17.85 11.42 8.61
CA GLY A 149 18.00 12.63 7.79
C GLY A 149 16.69 13.16 7.19
N ALA A 150 15.60 12.41 7.24
CA ALA A 150 14.28 12.83 6.73
C ALA A 150 13.27 13.14 7.86
N GLU A 151 13.70 13.24 9.11
CA GLU A 151 12.83 13.31 10.29
C GLU A 151 11.89 14.52 10.26
N ARG A 152 12.42 15.70 9.93
CA ARG A 152 11.62 16.93 9.83
C ARG A 152 10.56 16.84 8.73
N ALA A 153 10.91 16.20 7.62
CA ALA A 153 9.99 16.06 6.49
C ALA A 153 8.89 15.04 6.83
N ALA A 154 9.26 13.90 7.42
CA ALA A 154 8.32 12.90 7.92
C ALA A 154 7.34 13.50 8.96
N LEU A 155 7.80 14.35 9.87
CA LEU A 155 6.92 15.04 10.83
C LEU A 155 5.91 15.96 10.14
N ARG A 156 6.33 16.74 9.14
CA ARG A 156 5.42 17.61 8.38
C ARG A 156 4.37 16.81 7.63
N VAL A 157 4.79 15.73 6.98
CA VAL A 157 3.93 14.78 6.25
C VAL A 157 2.92 14.16 7.21
N ALA A 158 3.37 13.62 8.34
CA ALA A 158 2.53 12.99 9.35
C ALA A 158 1.45 13.95 9.89
N ASN A 159 1.85 15.15 10.30
CA ASN A 159 0.93 16.17 10.82
C ASN A 159 -0.12 16.57 9.79
N ARG A 160 0.27 16.73 8.52
CA ARG A 160 -0.64 17.15 7.46
C ARG A 160 -1.63 16.04 7.06
N LEU A 161 -1.23 14.79 7.21
CA LEU A 161 -2.06 13.61 6.99
C LEU A 161 -2.85 13.16 8.23
N GLY A 162 -2.59 13.75 9.41
CA GLY A 162 -3.20 13.32 10.67
C GLY A 162 -2.71 11.94 11.15
N LEU A 163 -1.52 11.52 10.72
CA LEU A 163 -0.91 10.24 11.07
C LEU A 163 0.06 10.39 12.25
N ARG A 164 0.21 9.32 13.03
CA ARG A 164 1.22 9.24 14.10
C ARG A 164 2.62 9.03 13.50
N LEU A 165 3.63 9.49 14.21
CA LEU A 165 5.02 9.08 13.97
C LEU A 165 5.38 7.89 14.85
N GLY A 166 5.87 6.83 14.22
CA GLY A 166 6.51 5.70 14.89
C GLY A 166 7.95 6.00 15.28
N ALA A 167 8.55 5.11 16.06
CA ALA A 167 9.97 5.22 16.39
C ALA A 167 10.84 5.06 15.14
N PRO A 168 11.95 5.82 15.01
CA PRO A 168 12.89 5.61 13.91
C PRO A 168 13.44 4.18 13.95
N PRO A 169 13.79 3.60 12.78
CA PRO A 169 14.45 2.29 12.73
C PRO A 169 15.71 2.35 13.58
N ARG A 170 15.97 1.33 14.40
CA ARG A 170 17.26 1.24 15.10
C ARG A 170 18.36 1.12 14.03
N PRO A 171 19.50 1.82 14.16
CA PRO A 171 20.61 1.61 13.26
C PRO A 171 20.99 0.12 13.31
N GLY A 172 20.91 -0.55 12.17
CA GLY A 172 21.28 -1.95 12.06
C GLY A 172 22.73 -2.12 12.50
N LYS A 173 23.00 -3.12 13.34
CA LYS A 173 24.38 -3.56 13.54
C LYS A 173 24.86 -4.07 12.19
N MET A 174 25.81 -3.38 11.55
CA MET A 174 26.64 -3.97 10.50
C MET A 174 27.37 -5.15 11.15
N SER A 175 26.96 -6.37 10.79
CA SER A 175 27.73 -7.59 11.06
C SER A 175 28.53 -7.98 9.83
#